data_AF-A0AAX2DKA6-F1
#
_entry.id   AF-A0AAX2DKA6-F1
#
_cell.length_a   1.000
_cell.length_b   1.000
_cell.length_c   1.000
_cell.angle_alpha   90.00
_cell.angle_beta   90.00
_cell.angle_gamma   90.00
#
_symmetry.space_group_name_H-M   'P 1'
#
loop_
_entity.id
_entity.type
_entity.pdbx_description
1 polymer ?
#
loop_
_entity_poly.entity_id
_entity_poly.type
_entity_poly.pdbx_seq_one_letter_code
_entity_poly.pdbx_strand_id
1 'polypeptide(L)'
;MTTTRLVTFIGALVFGCIAIRLAVASGHPCEQAWKRNPISFSCKATVSAMDTGRPPPPMIEPQGNGRCRIAVTCRNDYGGGTPNEIEDIKVLDVEKLHVCNGVLQPESCGDLFRP
;
A
#
# COMPACT_ATOMS: atom_id res chain seq x y z
N MET A 1 62.55 -16.59 -9.89
CA MET A 1 61.60 -15.65 -10.51
C MET A 1 60.32 -16.41 -10.83
N THR A 2 59.19 -15.82 -10.42
CA THR A 2 57.81 -15.98 -10.94
C THR A 2 57.17 -17.37 -11.03
N THR A 3 56.24 -17.67 -10.11
CA THR A 3 54.86 -18.17 -10.41
C THR A 3 54.00 -18.26 -9.13
N THR A 4 53.85 -17.15 -8.42
CA THR A 4 52.70 -16.90 -7.54
C THR A 4 51.61 -16.26 -8.41
N ARG A 5 50.41 -16.89 -8.53
CA ARG A 5 49.10 -16.28 -8.94
C ARG A 5 48.14 -17.25 -9.66
N LEU A 6 47.85 -18.45 -9.13
CA LEU A 6 46.83 -19.29 -9.79
C LEU A 6 45.96 -20.17 -8.90
N VAL A 7 45.88 -19.90 -7.60
CA VAL A 7 44.96 -20.67 -6.72
C VAL A 7 44.04 -19.76 -5.89
N THR A 8 43.98 -18.47 -6.21
CA THR A 8 43.21 -17.46 -5.46
C THR A 8 41.95 -16.98 -6.19
N PHE A 9 41.30 -17.83 -6.98
CA PHE A 9 40.11 -17.41 -7.75
C PHE A 9 38.89 -18.35 -7.68
N ILE A 10 38.96 -19.47 -6.94
CA ILE A 10 37.83 -20.43 -6.86
C ILE A 10 37.08 -20.33 -5.51
N GLY A 11 37.62 -19.57 -4.54
CA GLY A 11 37.04 -19.44 -3.20
C GLY A 11 36.03 -18.29 -2.99
N ALA A 12 35.60 -17.59 -4.05
CA ALA A 12 34.81 -16.35 -3.94
C ALA A 12 33.45 -16.37 -4.67
N LEU A 13 32.92 -17.55 -5.03
CA LEU A 13 31.68 -17.67 -5.81
C LEU A 13 30.61 -18.58 -5.18
N VAL A 14 30.75 -18.91 -3.90
CA VAL A 14 29.74 -19.64 -3.13
C VAL A 14 29.59 -18.90 -1.81
N PHE A 15 28.36 -18.53 -1.42
CA PHE A 15 27.99 -17.68 -0.27
C PHE A 15 27.84 -16.16 -0.55
N GLY A 16 26.97 -15.82 -1.49
CA GLY A 16 26.36 -14.49 -1.57
C GLY A 16 24.85 -14.49 -1.80
N CYS A 17 24.20 -15.66 -1.87
CA CYS A 17 22.77 -15.79 -2.21
C CYS A 17 21.83 -15.78 -0.99
N ILE A 18 22.31 -15.45 0.21
CA ILE A 18 21.53 -15.54 1.43
C ILE A 18 21.68 -14.24 2.22
N ALA A 19 20.89 -13.23 1.88
CA ALA A 19 20.28 -12.29 2.82
C ALA A 19 19.63 -11.11 2.08
N ILE A 20 18.72 -11.37 1.14
CA ILE A 20 17.63 -10.41 0.91
C ILE A 20 16.63 -10.66 2.05
N ARG A 21 17.03 -10.34 3.28
CA ARG A 21 16.07 -10.09 4.36
C ARG A 21 15.40 -8.78 3.94
N LEU A 22 14.28 -8.91 3.23
CA LEU A 22 13.29 -7.86 3.07
C LEU A 22 12.89 -7.44 4.49
N ALA A 23 13.65 -6.50 5.05
CA ALA A 23 13.21 -5.67 6.14
C ALA A 23 12.07 -4.83 5.56
N VAL A 24 10.87 -5.42 5.57
CA VAL A 24 9.63 -4.71 5.28
C VAL A 24 9.49 -3.69 6.39
N ALA A 25 10.02 -2.50 6.14
CA ALA A 25 9.77 -1.31 6.92
C ALA A 25 8.25 -1.13 6.92
N SER A 26 7.59 -1.57 7.99
CA SER A 26 6.13 -1.73 8.07
C SER A 26 5.37 -0.41 7.90
N GLY A 27 6.03 0.75 7.89
CA GLY A 27 5.43 2.07 7.63
C GLY A 27 5.33 2.48 6.14
N HIS A 28 6.19 1.98 5.25
CA HIS A 28 6.20 2.40 3.84
C HIS A 28 5.33 1.60 2.86
N PRO A 29 5.08 0.28 3.00
CA PRO A 29 4.45 -0.49 1.94
C PRO A 29 2.99 -0.12 1.74
N CYS A 30 2.25 0.16 2.82
CA CYS A 30 0.84 0.54 2.72
C CYS A 30 0.67 1.94 2.09
N GLU A 31 1.38 2.94 2.59
CA GLU A 31 1.30 4.31 2.06
C GLU A 31 1.81 4.38 0.61
N GLN A 32 2.88 3.65 0.28
CA GLN A 32 3.40 3.58 -1.07
C GLN A 32 2.44 2.84 -2.02
N ALA A 33 1.86 1.72 -1.60
CA ALA A 33 0.85 1.01 -2.38
C ALA A 33 -0.36 1.90 -2.67
N TRP A 34 -0.82 2.65 -1.66
CA TRP A 34 -1.88 3.64 -1.84
C TRP A 34 -1.51 4.74 -2.83
N LYS A 35 -0.33 5.37 -2.68
CA LYS A 35 0.13 6.43 -3.61
C LYS A 35 0.29 5.93 -5.05
N ARG A 36 0.59 4.63 -5.24
CA ARG A 36 0.66 4.01 -6.57
C ARG A 36 -0.71 3.73 -7.16
N ASN A 37 -1.75 3.61 -6.35
CA ASN A 37 -3.12 3.46 -6.84
C ASN A 37 -3.60 4.79 -7.43
N PRO A 38 -4.03 4.84 -8.71
CA PRO A 38 -4.56 6.05 -9.35
C PRO A 38 -5.74 6.69 -8.60
N ILE A 39 -6.52 5.91 -7.84
CA ILE A 39 -7.66 6.43 -7.07
C ILE A 39 -7.25 7.32 -5.91
N SER A 40 -5.99 7.26 -5.46
CA SER A 40 -5.54 8.01 -4.27
C SER A 40 -5.78 9.52 -4.39
N PHE A 41 -5.75 10.06 -5.60
CA PHE A 41 -6.02 11.48 -5.86
C PHE A 41 -7.49 11.89 -5.71
N SER A 42 -8.44 10.95 -5.81
CA SER A 42 -9.87 11.24 -5.62
C SER A 42 -10.29 11.17 -4.16
N CYS A 43 -9.40 10.75 -3.26
CA CYS A 43 -9.68 10.51 -1.86
C CYS A 43 -8.83 11.40 -0.94
N LYS A 44 -9.35 11.68 0.26
CA LYS A 44 -8.67 12.46 1.31
C LYS A 44 -8.83 11.76 2.66
N ALA A 45 -8.02 12.13 3.65
CA ALA A 45 -8.21 11.65 5.01
C ALA A 45 -9.63 11.97 5.51
N THR A 46 -10.27 11.00 6.15
CA THR A 46 -11.57 11.23 6.77
C THR A 46 -11.41 12.19 7.94
N VAL A 47 -12.09 13.33 7.86
CA VAL A 47 -12.15 14.35 8.92
C VAL A 47 -13.53 14.32 9.55
N SER A 48 -13.57 14.35 10.89
CA SER A 48 -14.82 14.57 11.61
C SER A 48 -14.92 16.05 12.00
N ALA A 49 -16.07 16.67 11.71
CA ALA A 49 -16.35 18.04 12.12
C ALA A 49 -16.38 18.21 13.65
N MET A 50 -16.53 17.11 14.40
CA MET A 50 -16.49 17.11 15.88
C MET A 50 -15.08 17.00 16.45
N ASP A 51 -14.09 16.61 15.65
CA ASP A 51 -12.70 16.41 16.10
C ASP A 51 -11.86 17.67 15.84
N THR A 52 -12.34 18.81 16.37
CA THR A 52 -11.66 20.09 16.21
C THR A 52 -10.40 20.12 17.09
N GLY A 53 -9.22 20.13 16.46
CA GLY A 53 -7.93 20.32 17.14
C GLY A 53 -6.99 19.13 17.10
N ARG A 54 -7.40 17.98 16.55
CA ARG A 54 -6.48 16.88 16.22
C ARG A 54 -6.21 16.86 14.72
N PRO A 55 -4.97 16.55 14.29
CA PRO A 55 -4.73 16.25 12.90
C PRO A 55 -5.61 15.08 12.48
N PRO A 56 -6.12 15.06 11.24
CA PRO A 56 -6.87 13.92 10.74
C PRO A 56 -6.05 12.64 10.87
N PRO A 57 -6.71 11.48 11.10
CA PRO A 57 -6.03 10.21 11.08
C PRO A 57 -5.33 10.02 9.71
N PRO A 58 -4.23 9.25 9.66
CA PRO A 58 -3.60 8.88 8.40
C PRO A 58 -4.62 8.22 7.48
N MET A 59 -4.56 8.54 6.19
CA MET A 59 -5.40 7.89 5.18
C MET A 59 -5.21 6.37 5.16
N ILE A 60 -3.98 5.93 5.44
CA ILE A 60 -3.53 4.55 5.36
C ILE A 60 -2.62 4.27 6.55
N GLU A 61 -2.93 3.25 7.33
CA GLU A 61 -2.16 2.82 8.50
C GLU A 61 -1.74 1.35 8.37
N PRO A 62 -0.50 0.99 8.74
CA PRO A 62 -0.11 -0.42 8.79
C PRO A 62 -0.65 -1.12 10.04
N GLN A 63 -1.22 -2.33 9.88
CA GLN A 63 -1.74 -3.16 10.99
C GLN A 63 -0.82 -4.34 11.35
N GLY A 64 0.30 -4.52 10.64
CA GLY A 64 1.21 -5.67 10.78
C GLY A 64 0.92 -6.78 9.77
N ASN A 65 1.82 -7.76 9.65
CA ASN A 65 1.67 -8.91 8.72
C ASN A 65 1.35 -8.54 7.25
N GLY A 66 1.81 -7.38 6.79
CA GLY A 66 1.52 -6.89 5.43
C GLY A 66 0.06 -6.49 5.23
N ARG A 67 -0.62 -6.08 6.30
CA ARG A 67 -2.00 -5.59 6.32
C ARG A 67 -2.05 -4.09 6.55
N CYS A 68 -3.05 -3.47 5.97
CA CYS A 68 -3.29 -2.05 6.03
C CYS A 68 -4.72 -1.78 6.50
N ARG A 69 -4.90 -0.65 7.18
CA ARG A 69 -6.18 0.00 7.41
C ARG A 69 -6.27 1.23 6.51
N ILE A 70 -7.43 1.44 5.92
CA ILE A 70 -7.72 2.58 5.05
C ILE A 70 -8.88 3.36 5.67
N ALA A 71 -8.68 4.66 5.90
CA ALA A 71 -9.69 5.58 6.40
C ALA A 71 -9.70 6.85 5.55
N VAL A 72 -10.55 6.86 4.51
CA VAL A 72 -10.57 7.94 3.51
C VAL A 72 -11.98 8.34 3.10
N THR A 73 -12.13 9.59 2.69
CA THR A 73 -13.33 10.10 2.03
C THR A 73 -13.03 10.32 0.56
N CYS A 74 -13.73 9.61 -0.33
CA CYS A 74 -13.52 9.68 -1.77
C CYS A 74 -14.61 10.49 -2.47
N ARG A 75 -14.25 11.27 -3.49
CA ARG A 75 -15.19 12.06 -4.27
C ARG A 75 -16.24 11.14 -4.93
N ASN A 76 -17.51 11.55 -4.84
CA ASN A 76 -18.61 10.91 -5.55
C ASN A 76 -19.11 11.77 -6.73
N ASP A 77 -19.97 11.20 -7.56
CA ASP A 77 -20.43 11.83 -8.81
C ASP A 77 -21.40 13.01 -8.56
N TYR A 78 -21.89 13.14 -7.32
CA TYR A 78 -22.76 14.23 -6.88
C TYR A 78 -22.01 15.45 -6.35
N GLY A 79 -20.67 15.47 -6.48
CA GLY A 79 -19.82 16.57 -6.01
C GLY A 79 -19.52 16.54 -4.51
N GLY A 80 -19.98 15.51 -3.79
CA GLY A 80 -19.70 15.27 -2.38
C GLY A 80 -18.53 14.30 -2.16
N GLY A 81 -18.38 13.86 -0.90
CA GLY A 81 -17.44 12.83 -0.49
C GLY A 81 -18.16 11.68 0.21
N THR A 82 -17.78 10.46 -0.11
CA THR A 82 -18.28 9.23 0.53
C THR A 82 -17.17 8.68 1.45
N PRO A 83 -17.43 8.52 2.76
CA PRO A 83 -16.45 7.96 3.70
C PRO A 83 -16.32 6.44 3.48
N ASN A 84 -15.09 5.94 3.59
CA ASN A 84 -14.73 4.55 3.46
C ASN A 84 -13.76 4.16 4.59
N GLU A 85 -14.06 3.04 5.23
CA GLU A 85 -13.22 2.43 6.25
C GLU A 85 -13.04 0.95 5.88
N ILE A 86 -11.80 0.55 5.62
CA ILE A 86 -11.43 -0.83 5.29
C ILE A 86 -10.34 -1.26 6.24
N GLU A 87 -10.55 -2.37 6.92
CA GLU A 87 -9.58 -2.98 7.82
C GLU A 87 -8.98 -4.25 7.21
N ASP A 88 -7.80 -4.65 7.70
CA ASP A 88 -7.12 -5.90 7.32
C ASP A 88 -6.93 -6.13 5.80
N ILE A 89 -6.85 -5.07 4.97
CA ILE A 89 -6.59 -5.25 3.55
C ILE A 89 -5.11 -5.57 3.34
N LYS A 90 -4.79 -6.56 2.50
CA LYS A 90 -3.40 -6.87 2.16
C LYS A 90 -2.81 -5.71 1.36
N VAL A 91 -1.54 -5.37 1.63
CA VAL A 91 -0.79 -4.35 0.87
C VAL A 91 -0.94 -4.55 -0.65
N LEU A 92 -0.88 -5.80 -1.12
CA LEU A 92 -0.98 -6.15 -2.55
C LEU A 92 -2.36 -5.92 -3.16
N ASP A 93 -3.40 -5.83 -2.33
CA ASP A 93 -4.77 -5.60 -2.77
C ASP A 93 -5.16 -4.12 -2.69
N VAL A 94 -4.39 -3.29 -1.98
CA VAL A 94 -4.56 -1.82 -1.97
C VAL A 94 -4.48 -1.22 -3.37
N GLU A 95 -3.57 -1.70 -4.21
CA GLU A 95 -3.40 -1.24 -5.60
C GLU A 95 -4.52 -1.68 -6.54
N LYS A 96 -5.34 -2.65 -6.11
CA LYS A 96 -6.47 -3.17 -6.88
C LYS A 96 -7.80 -2.53 -6.50
N LEU A 97 -7.79 -1.67 -5.48
CA LEU A 97 -9.00 -0.94 -5.11
C LEU A 97 -9.45 -0.03 -6.26
N HIS A 98 -10.76 0.07 -6.38
CA HIS A 98 -11.47 0.95 -7.30
C HIS A 98 -12.36 1.89 -6.48
N VAL A 99 -12.58 3.10 -6.99
CA VAL A 99 -13.58 4.03 -6.45
C VAL A 99 -14.78 4.04 -7.40
N CYS A 100 -15.92 3.59 -6.90
CA CYS A 100 -17.17 3.49 -7.63
C CYS A 100 -18.21 4.40 -6.99
N ASN A 101 -18.48 5.55 -7.61
CA ASN A 101 -19.32 6.62 -7.05
C ASN A 101 -18.96 6.97 -5.58
N GLY A 102 -17.66 7.09 -5.31
CA GLY A 102 -17.12 7.38 -3.98
C GLY A 102 -16.95 6.17 -3.05
N VAL A 103 -17.43 4.97 -3.42
CA VAL A 103 -17.25 3.75 -2.62
C VAL A 103 -15.97 3.02 -3.02
N LEU A 104 -15.13 2.68 -2.06
CA LEU A 104 -13.95 1.85 -2.27
C LEU A 104 -14.32 0.36 -2.30
N GLN A 105 -13.85 -0.35 -3.31
CA GLN A 105 -14.11 -1.78 -3.48
C GLN A 105 -13.00 -2.48 -4.26
N PRO A 106 -12.76 -3.78 -4.03
CA PRO A 106 -11.76 -4.54 -4.78
C PRO A 106 -12.23 -4.94 -6.18
N GLU A 107 -13.54 -5.05 -6.41
CA GLU A 107 -14.10 -5.38 -7.73
C GLU A 107 -14.21 -4.13 -8.62
N SER A 108 -14.13 -4.33 -9.94
CA SER A 108 -14.38 -3.23 -10.87
C SER A 108 -15.81 -2.70 -10.75
N CYS A 109 -16.04 -1.41 -11.04
CA CYS A 109 -17.36 -0.79 -10.89
C CYS A 109 -18.46 -1.42 -11.76
N GLY A 110 -18.09 -2.22 -12.77
CA GLY A 110 -19.02 -2.95 -13.63
C GLY A 110 -19.33 -4.38 -13.18
N ASP A 111 -18.56 -4.95 -12.24
CA ASP A 111 -18.74 -6.34 -11.81
C ASP A 111 -19.83 -6.49 -10.73
N LEU A 112 -20.25 -5.40 -10.08
CA LEU A 112 -21.35 -5.39 -9.10
C LEU A 112 -22.74 -5.66 -9.72
N PHE A 113 -22.85 -5.63 -11.05
CA PHE A 113 -24.10 -5.89 -11.78
C PHE A 113 -24.06 -7.19 -12.60
N ARG A 114 -23.08 -8.07 -12.36
CA ARG A 114 -23.09 -9.42 -12.97
C ARG A 114 -24.11 -10.29 -12.21
N PRO A 115 -25.16 -10.80 -12.90
CA PRO A 115 -26.16 -11.69 -12.29
C PRO A 115 -25.60 -13.05 -11.91
#